data_AF-V9QG79-F1
#
_entry.id   AF-V9QG79-F1
#
_cell.length_a   1.000
_cell.length_b   1.000
_cell.length_c   1.000
_cell.angle_alpha   90.00
_cell.angle_beta   90.00
_cell.angle_gamma   90.00
#
_symmetry.space_group_name_H-M   'P 1'
#
loop_
_entity.id
_entity.type
_entity.pdbx_description
1 polymer ?
#
loop_
_entity_poly.entity_id
_entity_poly.type
_entity_poly.pdbx_seq_one_letter_code
_entity_poly.pdbx_strand_id
1 'polypeptide(L)'
;MTDRLYLRHSTDKQTDARQRHSLAALIAAGAPVYEDPATSSRVLSLHRPGFKQLLEEAGVGDTIRIADAARLFRSVADVLALRPVLIRRGLHLRVESGLLSGIDLAADDSGTKMIIQVLAAVLEFQRDLISENTKEGVATAEAAGKNLGRPAAFEPQEIVEIVEAYREGATVKGLARQYRVDPKTIRRALDSAGAREVPDDLGVLLGDLDDDQEQELADPTVSVDVPGLVVEHLLTGEDVKIRESLRDGRTIRRGQGYSVRVTAPLSLHQAMIEQSSAALMQSPAGRKAHRLHSNRVVALRVPPPF
;
A
#
# COMPACT_ATOMS: atom_id res chain seq x y z
N MET A 1 18.01 26.41 29.32
CA MET A 1 17.67 24.99 29.21
C MET A 1 16.28 24.82 29.77
N THR A 2 15.34 24.43 28.92
CA THR A 2 13.92 24.28 29.27
C THR A 2 13.49 22.85 28.99
N ASP A 3 12.68 22.26 29.88
CA ASP A 3 12.02 21.00 29.60
C ASP A 3 10.83 21.23 28.66
N ARG A 4 10.73 20.43 27.59
CA ARG A 4 9.63 20.45 26.62
C ARG A 4 8.98 19.09 26.55
N LEU A 5 7.66 19.04 26.66
CA LEU A 5 6.94 17.78 26.81
C LEU A 5 6.32 17.38 25.48
N TYR A 6 6.52 16.13 25.09
CA TYR A 6 5.87 15.57 23.90
C TYR A 6 4.92 14.43 24.27
N LEU A 7 3.66 14.56 23.86
CA LEU A 7 2.63 13.55 24.05
C LEU A 7 2.08 13.08 22.71
N ARG A 8 1.92 11.76 22.57
CA ARG A 8 1.19 11.17 21.45
C ARG A 8 0.06 10.32 21.98
N HIS A 9 -1.17 10.68 21.64
CA HIS A 9 -2.33 9.92 22.06
C HIS A 9 -3.07 9.32 20.87
N SER A 10 -3.46 8.06 21.03
CA SER A 10 -4.39 7.38 20.13
C SER A 10 -5.83 7.80 20.48
N THR A 11 -6.83 7.35 19.73
CA THR A 11 -8.26 7.54 20.06
C THR A 11 -8.71 6.89 21.38
N ASP A 12 -7.82 6.17 22.07
CA ASP A 12 -8.07 5.53 23.35
C ASP A 12 -7.72 6.46 24.54
N LYS A 13 -8.74 6.76 25.35
CA LYS A 13 -8.67 7.66 26.51
C LYS A 13 -7.79 7.14 27.66
N GLN A 14 -7.63 5.82 27.82
CA GLN A 14 -6.84 5.27 28.94
C GLN A 14 -5.34 5.54 28.77
N THR A 15 -4.88 5.58 27.52
CA THR A 15 -3.46 5.74 27.19
C THR A 15 -2.96 7.18 27.40
N ASP A 16 -3.86 8.17 27.32
CA ASP A 16 -3.55 9.59 27.54
C ASP A 16 -3.31 9.89 29.03
N ALA A 17 -4.17 9.36 29.90
CA ALA A 17 -4.11 9.58 31.34
C ALA A 17 -2.76 9.13 31.95
N ARG A 18 -2.19 8.01 31.49
CA ARG A 18 -0.90 7.50 31.98
C ARG A 18 0.26 8.41 31.62
N GLN A 19 0.29 8.97 30.40
CA GLN A 19 1.35 9.87 29.95
C GLN A 19 1.33 11.18 30.73
N ARG A 20 0.12 11.75 30.89
CA ARG A 20 -0.09 12.97 31.68
C ARG A 20 0.31 12.75 33.13
N HIS A 21 0.01 11.59 33.70
CA HIS A 21 0.43 11.25 35.06
C HIS A 21 1.96 11.20 35.21
N SER A 22 2.68 10.50 34.31
CA SER A 22 4.15 10.44 34.38
C SER A 22 4.84 11.79 34.20
N LEU A 23 4.20 12.72 33.50
CA LEU A 23 4.72 14.06 33.22
C LEU A 23 4.12 15.15 34.13
N ALA A 24 3.28 14.76 35.10
CA ALA A 24 2.44 15.70 35.86
C ALA A 24 3.25 16.79 36.57
N ALA A 25 4.41 16.44 37.13
CA ALA A 25 5.29 17.39 37.81
C ALA A 25 5.82 18.48 36.86
N LEU A 26 6.21 18.09 35.64
CA LEU A 26 6.73 19.01 34.63
C LEU A 26 5.62 19.87 34.01
N ILE A 27 4.44 19.27 33.82
CA ILE A 27 3.23 20.01 33.40
C ILE A 27 2.88 21.06 34.45
N ALA A 28 2.88 20.69 35.74
CA ALA A 28 2.60 21.62 36.84
C ALA A 28 3.66 22.73 36.96
N ALA A 29 4.90 22.45 36.57
CA ALA A 29 5.98 23.44 36.49
C ALA A 29 5.86 24.39 35.28
N GLY A 30 4.87 24.20 34.40
CA GLY A 30 4.61 25.07 33.25
C GLY A 30 5.46 24.75 32.02
N ALA A 31 6.01 23.53 31.92
CA ALA A 31 6.74 23.11 30.72
C ALA A 31 5.82 23.11 29.49
N PRO A 32 6.25 23.68 28.34
CA PRO A 32 5.44 23.70 27.12
C PRO A 32 5.15 22.27 26.63
N VAL A 33 3.91 22.04 26.22
CA VAL A 33 3.37 20.73 25.84
C VAL A 33 3.04 20.72 24.36
N TYR A 34 3.53 19.71 23.65
CA TYR A 34 3.28 19.48 22.23
C TYR A 34 2.60 18.13 22.03
N GLU A 35 1.50 18.12 21.29
CA GLU A 35 0.62 16.96 21.19
C GLU A 35 0.37 16.55 19.74
N ASP A 36 0.36 15.24 19.48
CA ASP A 36 -0.07 14.66 18.20
C ASP A 36 -1.31 13.76 18.40
N PRO A 37 -2.53 14.32 18.30
CA PRO A 37 -3.78 13.59 18.48
C PRO A 37 -4.05 12.62 17.33
N ALA A 38 -4.58 11.44 17.64
CA ALA A 38 -5.01 10.43 16.67
C ALA A 38 -3.95 10.05 15.61
N THR A 39 -2.68 10.32 15.89
CA THR A 39 -1.60 10.09 14.94
C THR A 39 -1.18 8.62 14.99
N SER A 40 -1.27 7.98 13.82
CA SER A 40 -0.85 6.59 13.67
C SER A 40 0.59 6.43 14.13
N SER A 41 0.85 5.37 14.90
CA SER A 41 2.21 5.00 15.28
C SER A 41 3.09 4.69 14.07
N ARG A 42 2.54 4.52 12.85
CA ARG A 42 3.31 4.34 11.61
C ARG A 42 4.00 5.62 11.11
N VAL A 43 3.57 6.79 11.55
CA VAL A 43 4.21 8.05 11.16
C VAL A 43 5.49 8.22 11.97
N LEU A 44 6.64 8.34 11.27
CA LEU A 44 7.94 8.59 11.91
C LEU A 44 7.89 9.88 12.72
N SER A 45 8.65 9.92 13.81
CA SER A 45 8.63 11.02 14.77
C SER A 45 8.83 12.39 14.12
N LEU A 46 9.78 12.48 13.18
CA LEU A 46 10.12 13.71 12.44
C LEU A 46 9.03 14.22 11.49
N HIS A 47 8.06 13.39 11.13
CA HIS A 47 6.96 13.76 10.23
C HIS A 47 5.68 14.13 10.97
N ARG A 48 5.69 14.11 12.30
CA ARG A 48 4.50 14.44 13.09
C ARG A 48 4.41 15.95 13.32
N PRO A 49 3.26 16.59 13.08
CA PRO A 49 3.10 18.04 13.20
C PRO A 49 3.50 18.58 14.58
N GLY A 50 3.01 17.98 15.67
CA GLY A 50 3.30 18.44 17.03
C GLY A 50 4.77 18.27 17.40
N PHE A 51 5.39 17.14 17.03
CA PHE A 51 6.81 16.94 17.25
C PHE A 51 7.69 17.89 16.42
N LYS A 52 7.28 18.17 15.18
CA LYS A 52 7.97 19.13 14.32
C LYS A 52 7.93 20.54 14.90
N GLN A 53 6.76 20.98 15.38
CA GLN A 53 6.61 22.27 16.07
C GLN A 53 7.52 22.34 17.30
N LEU A 54 7.56 21.28 18.11
CA LEU A 54 8.47 21.19 19.26
C LEU A 54 9.92 21.43 18.84
N LEU A 55 10.38 20.75 17.78
CA LEU A 55 11.74 20.90 17.28
C LEU A 55 12.04 22.31 16.74
N GLU A 56 11.05 22.98 16.14
CA GLU A 56 11.20 24.35 15.61
C GLU A 56 11.34 25.38 16.75
N GLU A 57 10.62 25.19 17.85
CA GLU A 57 10.65 26.10 18.99
C GLU A 57 11.79 25.78 19.98
N ALA A 58 12.31 24.56 19.99
CA ALA A 58 13.36 24.12 20.90
C ALA A 58 14.70 24.82 20.67
N GLY A 59 15.26 25.36 21.75
CA GLY A 59 16.58 25.99 21.75
C GLY A 59 17.70 25.02 22.12
N VAL A 60 18.94 25.38 21.82
CA VAL A 60 20.13 24.60 22.20
C VAL A 60 20.15 24.38 23.71
N GLY A 61 20.35 23.12 24.13
CA GLY A 61 20.35 22.69 25.52
C GLY A 61 18.96 22.40 26.11
N ASP A 62 17.87 22.59 25.36
CA ASP A 62 16.55 22.17 25.80
C ASP A 62 16.46 20.65 25.89
N THR A 63 15.64 20.16 26.83
CA THR A 63 15.43 18.73 27.06
C THR A 63 14.02 18.35 26.66
N ILE A 64 13.91 17.44 25.70
CA ILE A 64 12.65 16.83 25.32
C ILE A 64 12.33 15.71 26.32
N ARG A 65 11.18 15.79 26.98
CA ARG A 65 10.71 14.80 27.95
C ARG A 65 9.52 14.05 27.35
N ILE A 66 9.62 12.72 27.36
CA ILE A 66 8.55 11.81 26.92
C ILE A 66 8.22 10.82 28.01
N ALA A 67 6.94 10.46 28.12
CA ALA A 67 6.49 9.49 29.11
C ALA A 67 7.15 8.11 28.92
N ASP A 68 7.19 7.62 27.68
CA ASP A 68 7.68 6.29 27.30
C ASP A 68 8.24 6.36 25.86
N ALA A 69 9.31 5.61 25.59
CA ALA A 69 9.92 5.47 24.27
C ALA A 69 8.91 5.04 23.20
N ALA A 70 7.92 4.20 23.52
CA ALA A 70 6.88 3.77 22.57
C ALA A 70 5.93 4.91 22.13
N ARG A 71 5.96 6.06 22.81
CA ARG A 71 5.16 7.25 22.46
C ARG A 71 5.82 8.08 21.37
N LEU A 72 7.15 8.15 21.40
CA LEU A 72 7.90 8.79 20.35
C LEU A 72 8.21 7.81 19.23
N PHE A 73 8.86 6.69 19.53
CA PHE A 73 9.47 5.82 18.53
C PHE A 73 8.57 4.68 18.09
N ARG A 74 8.48 4.49 16.77
CA ARG A 74 7.86 3.29 16.21
C ARG A 74 8.84 2.15 16.01
N SER A 75 10.11 2.42 15.77
CA SER A 75 11.10 1.38 15.48
C SER A 75 12.47 1.86 15.91
N VAL A 76 13.40 0.91 15.94
CA VAL A 76 14.83 1.16 15.99
C VAL A 76 15.25 2.25 15.00
N ALA A 77 14.81 2.10 13.74
CA ALA A 77 15.15 3.03 12.68
C ALA A 77 14.68 4.46 12.98
N ASP A 78 13.52 4.62 13.63
CA ASP A 78 13.01 5.93 14.06
C ASP A 78 13.92 6.58 15.11
N VAL A 79 14.43 5.79 16.08
CA VAL A 79 15.41 6.27 17.08
C VAL A 79 16.72 6.67 16.41
N LEU A 80 17.25 5.81 15.55
CA LEU A 80 18.53 6.03 14.86
C LEU A 80 18.47 7.18 13.87
N ALA A 81 17.30 7.46 13.27
CA ALA A 81 17.10 8.61 12.41
C ALA A 81 16.95 9.92 13.20
N LEU A 82 16.27 9.89 14.35
CA LEU A 82 16.04 11.07 15.17
C LEU A 82 17.30 11.50 15.95
N ARG A 83 18.05 10.56 16.52
CA ARG A 83 19.21 10.86 17.39
C ARG A 83 20.22 11.83 16.76
N PRO A 84 20.67 11.64 15.50
CA PRO A 84 21.59 12.60 14.86
C PRO A 84 21.02 14.01 14.72
N VAL A 85 19.69 14.14 14.56
CA VAL A 85 19.03 15.45 14.48
C VAL A 85 19.11 16.17 15.82
N LEU A 86 18.86 15.45 16.92
CA LEU A 86 18.89 16.00 18.27
C LEU A 86 20.31 16.42 18.67
N ILE A 87 21.31 15.58 18.40
CA ILE A 87 22.73 15.88 18.65
C ILE A 87 23.16 17.15 17.92
N ARG A 88 22.86 17.24 16.61
CA ARG A 88 23.21 18.43 15.81
C ARG A 88 22.55 19.71 16.31
N ARG A 89 21.38 19.61 16.94
CA ARG A 89 20.66 20.76 17.53
C ARG A 89 21.04 21.00 19.00
N GLY A 90 21.92 20.18 19.58
CA GLY A 90 22.27 20.26 21.00
C GLY A 90 21.08 20.03 21.92
N LEU A 91 20.13 19.18 21.51
CA LEU A 91 18.93 18.85 22.27
C LEU A 91 19.11 17.54 23.02
N HIS A 92 18.55 17.47 24.22
CA HIS A 92 18.50 16.25 25.03
C HIS A 92 17.16 15.52 24.84
N LEU A 93 17.13 14.21 25.00
CA LEU A 93 15.91 13.42 24.96
C LEU A 93 15.86 12.41 26.11
N ARG A 94 14.94 12.63 27.05
CA ARG A 94 14.80 11.79 28.24
C ARG A 94 13.42 11.14 28.29
N VAL A 95 13.42 9.88 28.72
CA VAL A 95 12.22 9.08 28.95
C VAL A 95 11.94 9.04 30.45
N GLU A 96 10.68 9.28 30.87
CA GLU A 96 10.31 9.24 32.28
C GLU A 96 10.14 7.81 32.82
N SER A 97 9.54 6.92 32.02
CA SER A 97 9.11 5.61 32.49
C SER A 97 9.60 4.47 31.61
N GLY A 98 9.71 3.29 32.22
CA GLY A 98 10.17 2.06 31.57
C GLY A 98 11.68 1.87 31.63
N LEU A 99 12.17 0.92 30.82
CA LEU A 99 13.56 0.44 30.86
C LEU A 99 14.59 1.52 30.47
N LEU A 100 14.15 2.53 29.73
CA LEU A 100 14.96 3.66 29.26
C LEU A 100 14.91 4.87 30.18
N SER A 101 14.24 4.76 31.33
CA SER A 101 14.14 5.85 32.29
C SER A 101 15.53 6.27 32.78
N GLY A 102 15.77 7.58 32.83
CA GLY A 102 17.03 8.15 33.31
C GLY A 102 18.17 8.21 32.29
N ILE A 103 17.99 7.64 31.09
CA ILE A 103 18.97 7.74 30.00
C ILE A 103 18.60 8.91 29.09
N ASP A 104 19.59 9.74 28.75
CA ASP A 104 19.48 10.71 27.68
C ASP A 104 19.80 10.04 26.34
N LEU A 105 18.79 9.78 25.54
CA LEU A 105 18.91 9.09 24.25
C LEU A 105 19.63 9.92 23.19
N ALA A 106 19.78 11.24 23.42
CA ALA A 106 20.53 12.13 22.57
C ALA A 106 21.96 12.40 23.06
N ALA A 107 22.38 11.81 24.19
CA ALA A 107 23.76 11.92 24.65
C ALA A 107 24.74 11.36 23.60
N ASP A 108 25.79 12.13 23.30
CA ASP A 108 26.78 11.78 22.27
C ASP A 108 27.99 11.04 22.86
N ASP A 109 27.70 9.99 23.63
CA ASP A 109 28.71 9.08 24.16
C ASP A 109 28.54 7.65 23.59
N SER A 110 29.64 6.90 23.62
CA SER A 110 29.69 5.53 23.08
C SER A 110 28.80 4.55 23.85
N GLY A 111 28.62 4.75 25.16
CA GLY A 111 27.79 3.92 26.03
C GLY A 111 26.31 4.04 25.66
N THR A 112 25.80 5.27 25.57
CA THR A 112 24.42 5.56 25.13
C THR A 112 24.17 4.99 23.74
N LYS A 113 25.12 5.16 22.81
CA LYS A 113 25.01 4.60 21.45
C LYS A 113 24.88 3.07 21.47
N MET A 114 25.70 2.38 22.26
CA MET A 114 25.65 0.92 22.41
C MET A 114 24.32 0.46 23.02
N ILE A 115 23.88 1.09 24.12
CA ILE A 115 22.62 0.73 24.79
C ILE A 115 21.44 0.86 23.84
N ILE A 116 21.37 1.96 23.08
CA ILE A 116 20.32 2.17 22.08
C ILE A 116 20.34 1.07 21.03
N GLN A 117 21.51 0.71 20.51
CA GLN A 117 21.65 -0.35 19.49
C GLN A 117 21.23 -1.74 20.01
N VAL A 118 21.59 -2.08 21.24
CA VAL A 118 21.20 -3.36 21.85
C VAL A 118 19.69 -3.41 22.08
N LEU A 119 19.12 -2.37 22.69
CA LEU A 119 17.67 -2.30 22.94
C LEU A 119 16.88 -2.31 21.63
N ALA A 120 17.42 -1.66 20.61
CA ALA A 120 16.89 -1.71 19.29
C ALA A 120 16.82 -3.15 18.75
N ALA A 121 17.94 -3.86 18.77
CA ALA A 121 18.00 -5.24 18.29
C ALA A 121 17.02 -6.16 19.05
N VAL A 122 16.91 -5.97 20.38
CA VAL A 122 15.93 -6.72 21.20
C VAL A 122 14.49 -6.43 20.78
N LEU A 123 14.15 -5.17 20.51
CA LEU A 123 12.80 -4.79 20.07
C LEU A 123 12.46 -5.31 18.67
N GLU A 124 13.44 -5.41 17.78
CA GLU A 124 13.29 -6.03 16.46
C GLU A 124 13.03 -7.53 16.60
N PHE A 125 13.86 -8.22 17.38
CA PHE A 125 13.70 -9.63 17.70
C PHE A 125 12.30 -9.96 18.28
N GLN A 126 11.82 -9.17 19.25
CA GLN A 126 10.48 -9.37 19.83
C GLN A 126 9.36 -9.22 18.79
N ARG A 127 9.51 -8.32 17.82
CA ARG A 127 8.52 -8.14 16.75
C ARG A 127 8.50 -9.33 15.81
N ASP A 128 9.67 -9.83 15.46
CA ASP A 128 9.80 -10.99 14.60
C ASP A 128 9.17 -12.21 15.26
N LEU A 129 9.43 -12.45 16.55
CA LEU A 129 8.77 -13.49 17.33
C LEU A 129 7.24 -13.37 17.35
N ILE A 130 6.68 -12.16 17.55
CA ILE A 130 5.22 -11.97 17.52
C ILE A 130 4.67 -12.32 16.13
N SER A 131 5.36 -11.91 15.07
CA SER A 131 4.99 -12.22 13.70
C SER A 131 5.07 -13.73 13.41
N GLU A 132 6.13 -14.40 13.85
CA GLU A 132 6.33 -15.85 13.74
C GLU A 132 5.21 -16.60 14.45
N ASN A 133 4.97 -16.32 15.73
CA ASN A 133 3.89 -16.92 16.50
C ASN A 133 2.51 -16.70 15.86
N THR A 134 2.29 -15.52 15.25
CA THR A 134 1.03 -15.24 14.55
C THR A 134 0.89 -16.11 13.31
N LYS A 135 1.97 -16.29 12.52
CA LYS A 135 1.98 -17.16 11.34
C LYS A 135 1.78 -18.62 11.72
N GLU A 136 2.43 -19.08 12.78
CA GLU A 136 2.25 -20.43 13.32
C GLU A 136 0.81 -20.65 13.80
N GLY A 137 0.23 -19.67 14.49
CA GLY A 137 -1.17 -19.71 14.91
C GLY A 137 -2.14 -19.76 13.73
N VAL A 138 -1.87 -18.97 12.68
CA VAL A 138 -2.62 -18.99 11.42
C VAL A 138 -2.52 -20.36 10.74
N ALA A 139 -1.30 -20.89 10.56
CA ALA A 139 -1.08 -22.21 9.96
C ALA A 139 -1.76 -23.33 10.76
N THR A 140 -1.74 -23.25 12.09
CA THR A 140 -2.43 -24.21 12.97
C THR A 140 -3.95 -24.11 12.80
N ALA A 141 -4.50 -22.90 12.68
CA ALA A 141 -5.92 -22.70 12.45
C ALA A 141 -6.37 -23.18 11.06
N GLU A 142 -5.55 -22.96 10.02
CA GLU A 142 -5.78 -23.51 8.67
C GLU A 142 -5.75 -25.04 8.68
N ALA A 143 -4.76 -25.65 9.33
CA ALA A 143 -4.67 -27.11 9.49
C ALA A 143 -5.86 -27.70 10.26
N ALA A 144 -6.44 -26.95 11.20
CA ALA A 144 -7.65 -27.30 11.93
C ALA A 144 -8.95 -27.04 11.13
N GLY A 145 -8.86 -26.60 9.87
CA GLY A 145 -10.01 -26.34 9.00
C GLY A 145 -10.81 -25.09 9.36
N LYS A 146 -10.25 -24.16 10.15
CA LYS A 146 -10.92 -22.88 10.44
C LYS A 146 -10.82 -21.96 9.23
N ASN A 147 -11.97 -21.47 8.76
CA ASN A 147 -12.00 -20.44 7.73
C ASN A 147 -11.43 -19.12 8.30
N LEU A 148 -10.23 -18.76 7.84
CA LEU A 148 -9.59 -17.50 8.19
C LEU A 148 -10.00 -16.39 7.22
N GLY A 149 -10.17 -15.17 7.72
CA GLY A 149 -10.46 -13.99 6.92
C GLY A 149 -11.92 -13.51 7.02
N ARG A 150 -12.31 -12.65 6.07
CA ARG A 150 -13.66 -12.10 6.03
C ARG A 150 -14.65 -13.22 5.66
N PRO A 151 -15.77 -13.39 6.39
CA PRO A 151 -16.79 -14.36 6.04
C PRO A 151 -17.24 -14.20 4.59
N ALA A 152 -17.64 -15.31 3.96
CA ALA A 152 -18.27 -15.29 2.65
C ALA A 152 -19.49 -14.36 2.68
N ALA A 153 -19.71 -13.65 1.57
CA ALA A 153 -20.84 -12.70 1.49
C ALA A 153 -22.18 -13.40 1.25
N PHE A 154 -22.15 -14.68 0.86
CA PHE A 154 -23.30 -15.50 0.51
C PHE A 154 -23.12 -16.90 1.06
N GLU A 155 -24.22 -17.51 1.48
CA GLU A 155 -24.30 -18.94 1.74
C GLU A 155 -24.26 -19.74 0.43
N PRO A 156 -23.85 -21.03 0.45
CA PRO A 156 -23.75 -21.85 -0.76
C PRO A 156 -25.04 -21.91 -1.58
N GLN A 157 -26.21 -21.92 -0.92
CA GLN A 157 -27.52 -21.93 -1.59
C GLN A 157 -27.82 -20.59 -2.30
N GLU A 158 -27.47 -19.47 -1.68
CA GLU A 158 -27.64 -18.15 -2.32
C GLU A 158 -26.77 -18.03 -3.56
N ILE A 159 -25.58 -18.64 -3.58
CA ILE A 159 -24.72 -18.67 -4.77
C ILE A 159 -25.39 -19.45 -5.91
N VAL A 160 -26.03 -20.59 -5.61
CA VAL A 160 -26.78 -21.37 -6.61
C VAL A 160 -27.92 -20.52 -7.20
N GLU A 161 -28.73 -19.89 -6.35
CA GLU A 161 -29.82 -19.01 -6.80
C GLU A 161 -29.31 -17.84 -7.66
N ILE A 162 -28.20 -17.21 -7.25
CA ILE A 162 -27.58 -16.11 -8.00
C ILE A 162 -27.09 -16.59 -9.38
N VAL A 163 -26.51 -17.78 -9.47
CA VAL A 163 -26.02 -18.38 -10.72
C VAL A 163 -27.19 -18.76 -11.63
N GLU A 164 -28.23 -19.38 -11.10
CA GLU A 164 -29.44 -19.73 -11.85
C GLU A 164 -30.13 -18.49 -12.40
N ALA A 165 -30.40 -17.51 -11.54
CA ALA A 165 -31.01 -16.25 -11.96
C ALA A 165 -30.17 -15.51 -13.00
N TYR A 166 -28.83 -15.55 -12.88
CA TYR A 166 -27.94 -14.98 -13.89
C TYR A 166 -28.03 -15.70 -15.24
N ARG A 167 -28.09 -17.05 -15.25
CA ARG A 167 -28.27 -17.86 -16.47
C ARG A 167 -29.64 -17.65 -17.11
N GLU A 168 -30.67 -17.35 -16.32
CA GLU A 168 -32.00 -16.95 -16.80
C GLU A 168 -32.05 -15.50 -17.33
N GLY A 169 -30.93 -14.76 -17.29
CA GLY A 169 -30.80 -13.42 -17.86
C GLY A 169 -30.87 -12.27 -16.85
N ALA A 170 -30.87 -12.55 -15.54
CA ALA A 170 -30.82 -11.50 -14.53
C ALA A 170 -29.50 -10.71 -14.60
N THR A 171 -29.60 -9.38 -14.65
CA THR A 171 -28.40 -8.53 -14.70
C THR A 171 -27.67 -8.52 -13.35
N VAL A 172 -26.33 -8.43 -13.39
CA VAL A 172 -25.48 -8.29 -12.19
C VAL A 172 -25.93 -7.12 -11.29
N LYS A 173 -26.40 -6.02 -11.87
CA LYS A 173 -26.93 -4.87 -11.12
C LYS A 173 -28.28 -5.17 -10.46
N GLY A 174 -29.14 -5.95 -11.12
CA GLY A 174 -30.41 -6.39 -10.56
C GLY A 174 -30.20 -7.28 -9.34
N LEU A 175 -29.35 -8.30 -9.48
CA LEU A 175 -28.96 -9.20 -8.40
C LEU A 175 -28.31 -8.44 -7.24
N ALA A 176 -27.43 -7.48 -7.52
CA ALA A 176 -26.79 -6.67 -6.48
C ALA A 176 -27.80 -5.88 -5.62
N ARG A 177 -28.86 -5.36 -6.26
CA ARG A 177 -29.94 -4.66 -5.55
C ARG A 177 -30.78 -5.61 -4.71
N GLN A 178 -31.12 -6.78 -5.26
CA GLN A 178 -31.91 -7.81 -4.58
C GLN A 178 -31.22 -8.28 -3.30
N TYR A 179 -29.93 -8.61 -3.39
CA TYR A 179 -29.13 -9.09 -2.26
C TYR A 179 -28.48 -7.97 -1.43
N ARG A 180 -28.74 -6.70 -1.76
CA ARG A 180 -28.22 -5.51 -1.05
C ARG A 180 -26.69 -5.50 -0.89
N VAL A 181 -25.97 -5.94 -1.92
CA VAL A 181 -24.52 -5.95 -1.96
C VAL A 181 -23.98 -5.06 -3.07
N ASP A 182 -22.67 -4.77 -3.03
CA ASP A 182 -21.99 -4.14 -4.16
C ASP A 182 -22.01 -5.07 -5.39
N PRO A 183 -22.21 -4.56 -6.63
CA PRO A 183 -22.16 -5.36 -7.86
C PRO A 183 -20.85 -6.16 -8.02
N LYS A 184 -19.75 -5.72 -7.40
CA LYS A 184 -18.48 -6.45 -7.37
C LYS A 184 -18.58 -7.74 -6.57
N THR A 185 -19.41 -7.79 -5.53
CA THR A 185 -19.63 -9.00 -4.72
C THR A 185 -20.37 -10.06 -5.54
N ILE A 186 -21.42 -9.67 -6.29
CA ILE A 186 -22.13 -10.57 -7.21
C ILE A 186 -21.18 -11.08 -8.30
N ARG A 187 -20.40 -10.18 -8.92
CA ARG A 187 -19.45 -10.59 -9.97
C ARG A 187 -18.44 -11.61 -9.44
N ARG A 188 -17.89 -11.40 -8.25
CA ARG A 188 -16.98 -12.37 -7.60
C ARG A 188 -17.66 -13.71 -7.34
N ALA A 189 -18.91 -13.72 -6.88
CA ALA A 189 -19.66 -14.95 -6.65
C ALA A 189 -19.87 -15.74 -7.97
N LEU A 190 -20.27 -15.06 -9.04
CA LEU A 190 -20.44 -15.65 -10.37
C LEU A 190 -19.12 -16.14 -10.98
N ASP A 191 -18.04 -15.37 -10.84
CA ASP A 191 -16.70 -15.76 -11.33
C ASP A 191 -16.19 -16.99 -10.56
N SER A 192 -16.34 -17.02 -9.23
CA SER A 192 -15.96 -18.18 -8.40
C SER A 192 -16.78 -19.43 -8.69
N ALA A 193 -17.99 -19.28 -9.22
CA ALA A 193 -18.86 -20.39 -9.62
C ALA A 193 -18.74 -20.76 -11.11
N GLY A 194 -17.82 -20.15 -11.87
CA GLY A 194 -17.64 -20.40 -13.31
C GLY A 194 -18.82 -19.95 -14.18
N ALA A 195 -19.82 -19.26 -13.63
CA ALA A 195 -21.05 -18.89 -14.34
C ALA A 195 -20.85 -17.77 -15.38
N ARG A 196 -19.68 -17.13 -15.35
CA ARG A 196 -19.26 -16.09 -16.31
C ARG A 196 -18.12 -16.55 -17.22
N GLU A 197 -17.68 -17.80 -17.10
CA GLU A 197 -16.76 -18.40 -18.07
C GLU A 197 -17.49 -18.59 -19.40
N VAL A 198 -16.81 -18.25 -20.50
CA VAL A 198 -17.34 -18.44 -21.84
C VAL A 198 -17.30 -19.95 -22.12
N PRO A 199 -18.40 -20.59 -22.56
CA PRO A 199 -18.36 -22.00 -22.94
C PRO A 199 -17.29 -22.23 -24.02
N ASP A 200 -16.45 -23.26 -23.86
CA ASP A 200 -15.47 -23.70 -24.87
C ASP A 200 -16.16 -24.00 -26.22
N ASP A 201 -17.45 -24.32 -26.15
CA ASP A 201 -18.36 -24.74 -27.20
C ASP A 201 -18.82 -23.58 -28.11
N LEU A 202 -18.40 -22.33 -27.86
CA LEU A 202 -18.75 -21.21 -28.74
C LEU A 202 -18.23 -21.42 -30.17
N GLY A 203 -17.15 -22.21 -30.33
CA GLY A 203 -16.67 -22.64 -31.64
C GLY A 203 -17.59 -23.63 -32.36
N VAL A 204 -18.40 -24.41 -31.62
CA VAL A 204 -19.25 -25.48 -32.16
C VAL A 204 -20.64 -24.96 -32.55
N LEU A 205 -21.17 -23.98 -31.80
CA LEU A 205 -22.46 -23.33 -32.10
C LEU A 205 -22.42 -22.34 -33.27
N LEU A 206 -21.23 -21.92 -33.69
CA LEU A 206 -21.05 -21.02 -34.83
C LEU A 206 -21.14 -21.72 -36.20
N GLY A 207 -21.30 -23.04 -36.24
CA GLY A 207 -21.69 -23.81 -37.42
C GLY A 207 -20.68 -23.79 -38.57
N ASP A 208 -20.11 -24.95 -38.88
CA ASP A 208 -19.61 -25.35 -40.19
C ASP A 208 -19.07 -24.22 -41.09
N LEU A 209 -18.00 -23.55 -40.65
CA LEU A 209 -17.12 -22.86 -41.57
C LEU A 209 -15.94 -23.80 -41.82
N ASP A 210 -15.96 -24.36 -43.03
CA ASP A 210 -14.98 -25.29 -43.59
C ASP A 210 -13.54 -25.02 -43.12
N ASP A 211 -12.88 -26.10 -42.71
CA ASP A 211 -11.53 -26.24 -42.16
C ASP A 211 -10.36 -25.81 -43.09
N ASP A 212 -10.60 -25.00 -44.13
CA ASP A 212 -9.62 -24.79 -45.22
C ASP A 212 -9.38 -23.33 -45.63
N GLN A 213 -9.62 -22.33 -44.77
CA GLN A 213 -9.05 -20.99 -44.99
C GLN A 213 -8.44 -20.41 -43.71
N GLU A 214 -7.10 -20.38 -43.66
CA GLU A 214 -6.32 -19.43 -42.87
C GLU A 214 -6.75 -18.00 -43.26
N GLN A 215 -7.84 -17.51 -42.68
CA GLN A 215 -8.17 -16.10 -42.71
C GLN A 215 -7.28 -15.39 -41.68
N GLU A 216 -6.17 -14.87 -42.19
CA GLU A 216 -5.44 -13.69 -41.71
C GLU A 216 -6.23 -12.94 -40.62
N LEU A 217 -5.95 -13.23 -39.33
CA LEU A 217 -6.52 -12.47 -38.23
C LEU A 217 -6.03 -11.02 -38.38
N ALA A 218 -6.90 -10.15 -38.88
CA ALA A 218 -6.61 -8.73 -39.00
C ALA A 218 -6.23 -8.18 -37.62
N ASP A 219 -4.99 -7.69 -37.47
CA ASP A 219 -4.48 -7.12 -36.22
C ASP A 219 -5.29 -5.86 -35.85
N PRO A 220 -6.20 -5.94 -34.85
CA PRO A 220 -7.18 -4.90 -34.64
C PRO A 220 -6.49 -3.65 -34.10
N THR A 221 -6.78 -2.49 -34.70
CA THR A 221 -6.29 -1.20 -34.21
C THR A 221 -7.06 -0.79 -32.97
N VAL A 222 -6.36 -0.62 -31.85
CA VAL A 222 -6.95 -0.31 -30.54
C VAL A 222 -6.31 0.91 -29.90
N SER A 223 -7.10 1.67 -29.14
CA SER A 223 -6.61 2.83 -28.37
C SER A 223 -6.32 2.45 -26.92
N VAL A 224 -5.05 2.57 -26.50
CA VAL A 224 -4.58 2.25 -25.14
C VAL A 224 -3.88 3.45 -24.52
N ASP A 225 -4.17 3.72 -23.25
CA ASP A 225 -3.41 4.70 -22.46
C ASP A 225 -2.10 4.05 -21.99
N VAL A 226 -0.97 4.49 -22.52
CA VAL A 226 0.38 4.05 -22.16
C VAL A 226 0.91 4.92 -21.01
N PRO A 227 1.28 4.35 -19.83
CA PRO A 227 1.79 5.14 -18.70
C PRO A 227 3.10 5.87 -18.99
N GLY A 228 3.30 7.07 -18.44
CA GLY A 228 4.47 7.93 -18.72
C GLY A 228 5.84 7.27 -18.54
N LEU A 229 6.02 6.45 -17.50
CA LEU A 229 7.28 5.70 -17.30
C LEU A 229 7.55 4.67 -18.42
N VAL A 230 6.48 4.09 -18.99
CA VAL A 230 6.59 3.18 -20.15
C VAL A 230 6.96 4.01 -21.39
N VAL A 231 6.33 5.16 -21.57
CA VAL A 231 6.62 6.09 -22.68
C VAL A 231 8.06 6.59 -22.64
N GLU A 232 8.56 7.02 -21.48
CA GLU A 232 9.93 7.53 -21.29
C GLU A 232 10.97 6.49 -21.69
N HIS A 233 10.77 5.24 -21.29
CA HIS A 233 11.65 4.14 -21.68
C HIS A 233 11.59 3.87 -23.19
N LEU A 234 10.38 3.70 -23.74
CA LEU A 234 10.19 3.33 -25.15
C LEU A 234 10.60 4.44 -26.13
N LEU A 235 10.56 5.72 -25.73
CA LEU A 235 11.07 6.82 -26.54
C LEU A 235 12.60 6.79 -26.73
N THR A 236 13.32 6.12 -25.82
CA THR A 236 14.77 5.91 -25.90
C THR A 236 15.16 4.58 -26.59
N GLY A 237 14.18 3.75 -26.94
CA GLY A 237 14.39 2.47 -27.61
C GLY A 237 14.70 2.58 -29.10
N GLU A 238 15.11 1.46 -29.70
CA GLU A 238 15.51 1.40 -31.12
C GLU A 238 14.32 1.34 -32.08
N ASP A 239 13.18 0.78 -31.65
CA ASP A 239 12.00 0.57 -32.47
C ASP A 239 11.37 1.89 -32.94
N VAL A 240 11.46 2.14 -34.25
CA VAL A 240 10.97 3.38 -34.88
C VAL A 240 9.44 3.46 -34.83
N LYS A 241 8.73 2.34 -35.07
CA LYS A 241 7.26 2.32 -35.17
C LYS A 241 6.61 2.62 -33.82
N ILE A 242 7.19 2.08 -32.74
CA ILE A 242 6.76 2.37 -31.37
C ILE A 242 6.96 3.86 -31.06
N ARG A 243 8.12 4.42 -31.40
CA ARG A 243 8.43 5.83 -31.14
C ARG A 243 7.51 6.79 -31.88
N GLU A 244 7.23 6.52 -33.15
CA GLU A 244 6.29 7.32 -33.95
C GLU A 244 4.88 7.25 -33.34
N SER A 245 4.40 6.05 -33.03
CA SER A 245 3.07 5.86 -32.41
C SER A 245 2.92 6.57 -31.06
N LEU A 246 4.00 6.63 -30.26
CA LEU A 246 4.02 7.36 -28.99
C LEU A 246 4.09 8.89 -29.18
N ARG A 247 4.76 9.37 -30.23
CA ARG A 247 4.83 10.82 -30.55
C ARG A 247 3.52 11.35 -31.11
N ASP A 248 2.85 10.55 -31.93
CA ASP A 248 1.54 10.88 -32.50
C ASP A 248 0.40 10.70 -31.49
N GLY A 249 0.67 10.00 -30.38
CA GLY A 249 -0.27 9.77 -29.31
C GLY A 249 -0.64 11.05 -28.53
N ARG A 250 -1.88 11.09 -28.03
CA ARG A 250 -2.37 12.24 -27.26
C ARG A 250 -1.97 12.13 -25.79
N THR A 251 -1.21 13.09 -25.28
CA THR A 251 -0.84 13.14 -23.85
C THR A 251 -2.03 13.54 -22.97
N ILE A 252 -2.27 12.76 -21.92
CA ILE A 252 -3.31 12.95 -20.90
C ILE A 252 -2.62 13.07 -19.54
N ARG A 253 -2.76 14.22 -18.88
CA ARG A 253 -2.20 14.42 -17.53
C ARG A 253 -3.17 13.95 -16.45
N ARG A 254 -2.67 13.23 -15.44
CA ARG A 254 -3.42 12.79 -14.26
C ARG A 254 -2.58 12.97 -13.00
N GLY A 255 -2.85 14.03 -12.24
CA GLY A 255 -2.08 14.37 -11.04
C GLY A 255 -0.61 14.69 -11.36
N GLN A 256 0.32 14.10 -10.60
CA GLN A 256 1.77 14.25 -10.81
C GLN A 256 2.33 13.40 -11.98
N GLY A 257 1.49 12.62 -12.66
CA GLY A 257 1.90 11.77 -13.78
C GLY A 257 1.13 12.05 -15.07
N TYR A 258 1.54 11.39 -16.15
CA TYR A 258 0.87 11.43 -17.44
C TYR A 258 0.77 10.04 -18.06
N SER A 259 -0.12 9.92 -19.05
CA SER A 259 -0.22 8.79 -19.96
C SER A 259 -0.40 9.29 -21.38
N VAL A 260 0.10 8.55 -22.36
CA VAL A 260 -0.12 8.86 -23.78
C VAL A 260 -1.16 7.88 -24.33
N ARG A 261 -2.25 8.39 -24.86
CA ARG A 261 -3.24 7.57 -25.58
C ARG A 261 -2.72 7.29 -26.97
N VAL A 262 -2.40 6.02 -27.24
CA VAL A 262 -1.88 5.54 -28.51
C VAL A 262 -2.92 4.67 -29.19
N THR A 263 -3.23 4.97 -30.45
CA THR A 263 -4.11 4.17 -31.30
C THR A 263 -3.24 3.44 -32.31
N ALA A 264 -3.08 2.14 -32.13
CA ALA A 264 -2.16 1.32 -32.92
C ALA A 264 -2.64 -0.15 -32.94
N PRO A 265 -2.11 -0.97 -33.86
CA PRO A 265 -2.41 -2.39 -33.89
C PRO A 265 -2.08 -3.08 -32.55
N LEU A 266 -2.85 -4.11 -32.19
CA LEU A 266 -2.70 -4.81 -30.91
C LEU A 266 -1.32 -5.47 -30.80
N SER A 267 -0.74 -5.95 -31.91
CA SER A 267 0.64 -6.46 -31.93
C SER A 267 1.66 -5.40 -31.51
N LEU A 268 1.48 -4.14 -31.92
CA LEU A 268 2.38 -3.05 -31.56
C LEU A 268 2.31 -2.76 -30.05
N HIS A 269 1.11 -2.78 -29.46
CA HIS A 269 0.95 -2.64 -28.00
C HIS A 269 1.58 -3.81 -27.23
N GLN A 270 1.59 -5.02 -27.79
CA GLN A 270 2.28 -6.17 -27.18
C GLN A 270 3.81 -5.99 -27.23
N ALA A 271 4.34 -5.54 -28.36
CA ALA A 271 5.76 -5.21 -28.50
C ALA A 271 6.20 -4.12 -27.49
N MET A 272 5.36 -3.10 -27.24
CA MET A 272 5.62 -2.09 -26.20
C MET A 272 5.75 -2.69 -24.78
N ILE A 273 4.95 -3.70 -24.44
CA ILE A 273 5.01 -4.40 -23.15
C ILE A 273 6.33 -5.17 -23.03
N GLU A 274 6.69 -5.93 -24.06
CA GLU A 274 7.89 -6.76 -24.08
C GLU A 274 9.16 -5.90 -23.97
N GLN A 275 9.28 -4.86 -24.81
CA GLN A 275 10.45 -3.99 -24.86
C GLN A 275 10.64 -3.13 -23.59
N SER A 276 9.57 -2.92 -22.81
CA SER A 276 9.64 -2.15 -21.56
C SER A 276 9.80 -2.99 -20.29
N SER A 277 9.62 -4.31 -20.38
CA SER A 277 9.60 -5.21 -19.21
C SER A 277 10.91 -5.15 -18.40
N ALA A 278 12.06 -5.41 -19.03
CA ALA A 278 13.34 -5.54 -18.33
C ALA A 278 13.76 -4.27 -17.57
N ALA A 279 13.54 -3.09 -18.15
CA ALA A 279 13.90 -1.82 -17.52
C ALA A 279 12.93 -1.43 -16.40
N LEU A 280 11.62 -1.65 -16.59
CA LEU A 280 10.61 -1.25 -15.61
C LEU A 280 10.57 -2.14 -14.37
N MET A 281 11.10 -3.38 -14.44
CA MET A 281 11.18 -4.26 -13.28
C MET A 281 12.17 -3.80 -12.20
N GLN A 282 13.07 -2.86 -12.51
CA GLN A 282 14.13 -2.39 -11.61
C GLN A 282 13.63 -1.45 -10.49
N SER A 283 12.42 -0.92 -10.58
CA SER A 283 11.85 -0.03 -9.54
C SER A 283 10.40 -0.39 -9.18
N PRO A 284 9.92 -0.12 -7.94
CA PRO A 284 8.52 -0.33 -7.57
C PRO A 284 7.53 0.47 -8.45
N ALA A 285 7.91 1.69 -8.86
CA ALA A 285 7.10 2.54 -9.73
C ALA A 285 7.02 1.97 -11.16
N GLY A 286 8.14 1.50 -11.71
CA GLY A 286 8.19 0.85 -13.02
C GLY A 286 7.35 -0.44 -13.06
N ARG A 287 7.47 -1.31 -12.02
CA ARG A 287 6.64 -2.52 -11.89
C ARG A 287 5.14 -2.20 -11.91
N LYS A 288 4.73 -1.13 -11.22
CA LYS A 288 3.34 -0.67 -11.24
C LYS A 288 2.92 -0.17 -12.62
N ALA A 289 3.77 0.59 -13.31
CA ALA A 289 3.50 1.12 -14.64
C ALA A 289 3.37 -0.01 -15.69
N HIS A 290 4.30 -0.96 -15.69
CA HIS A 290 4.27 -2.13 -16.58
C HIS A 290 2.99 -2.95 -16.39
N ARG A 291 2.64 -3.30 -15.15
CA ARG A 291 1.40 -4.02 -14.83
C ARG A 291 0.14 -3.25 -15.27
N LEU A 292 0.13 -1.93 -15.09
CA LEU A 292 -1.00 -1.10 -15.51
C LEU A 292 -1.17 -1.10 -17.04
N HIS A 293 -0.07 -1.03 -17.80
CA HIS A 293 -0.11 -1.10 -19.25
C HIS A 293 -0.53 -2.49 -19.74
N SER A 294 0.08 -3.55 -19.21
CA SER A 294 -0.25 -4.95 -19.52
C SER A 294 -1.73 -5.25 -19.28
N ASN A 295 -2.28 -4.89 -18.10
CA ASN A 295 -3.70 -5.09 -17.80
C ASN A 295 -4.63 -4.36 -18.79
N ARG A 296 -4.25 -3.19 -19.30
CA ARG A 296 -5.05 -2.44 -20.28
C ARG A 296 -5.08 -3.15 -21.64
N VAL A 297 -3.95 -3.69 -22.08
CA VAL A 297 -3.84 -4.42 -23.35
C VAL A 297 -4.56 -5.77 -23.27
N VAL A 298 -4.39 -6.50 -22.17
CA VAL A 298 -5.09 -7.78 -21.95
C VAL A 298 -6.61 -7.60 -21.90
N ALA A 299 -7.10 -6.52 -21.28
CA ALA A 299 -8.54 -6.22 -21.24
C ALA A 299 -9.17 -5.99 -22.62
N LEU A 300 -8.36 -5.72 -23.67
CA LEU A 300 -8.83 -5.52 -25.04
C LEU A 300 -8.79 -6.80 -25.89
N ARG A 301 -8.19 -7.88 -25.39
CA ARG A 301 -8.28 -9.22 -26.03
C ARG A 301 -9.62 -9.90 -25.80
N VAL A 302 -10.41 -9.41 -24.85
CA VAL A 302 -11.75 -9.94 -24.55
C VAL A 302 -12.77 -9.05 -25.25
N PRO A 303 -13.51 -9.55 -26.28
CA PRO A 303 -14.58 -8.75 -26.86
C PRO A 303 -15.61 -8.41 -25.78
N PRO A 304 -16.20 -7.20 -25.79
CA PRO A 304 -17.25 -6.86 -24.84
C PRO A 304 -18.41 -7.86 -25.00
N PRO A 305 -18.99 -8.37 -23.90
CA PRO A 305 -20.19 -9.18 -23.99
C PRO A 305 -21.30 -8.29 -24.56
N PHE A 306 -21.82 -8.67 -25.73
CA PHE A 306 -23.10 -8.16 -26.26
C PHE A 306 -24.26 -8.69 -25.43
#